data_AF-A0A8T4MVZ5-F1
#
_entry.id   AF-A0A8T4MVZ5-F1
#
_cell.length_a   1.000
_cell.length_b   1.000
_cell.length_c   1.000
_cell.angle_alpha   90.00
_cell.angle_beta   90.00
_cell.angle_gamma   90.00
#
_symmetry.space_group_name_H-M   'P 1'
#
loop_
_entity.id
_entity.type
_entity.pdbx_description
1 polymer ?
#
loop_
_entity_poly.entity_id
_entity_poly.type
_entity_poly.pdbx_seq_one_letter_code
_entity_poly.pdbx_strand_id
1 'polypeptide(L)'
;MKNEMEKDDYHVDMSGRIYEGKTVGIAIVGTKMKEHYGCALKGNLIKLIKKELYKKNIYNDSAKIYAICIYLLIKEIQNRIKTLIICNDEDFIIVKNNLKKLLRDYNFDIINISEFRKRLGRNIGSLADNYARIYRRRALKPYKQLKGKKLNVVKITYILIKQYWGELNLETK
;
A
#
# COMPACT_ATOMS: atom_id res chain seq x y z
N MET A 1 7.45 26.25 21.82
CA MET A 1 7.30 24.77 21.85
C MET A 1 6.96 24.31 20.45
N LYS A 2 7.77 23.46 19.82
CA LYS A 2 7.37 22.78 18.58
C LYS A 2 6.25 21.82 18.98
N ASN A 3 5.03 22.02 18.48
CA ASN A 3 4.00 20.99 18.55
C ASN A 3 4.57 19.76 17.82
N GLU A 4 4.97 18.74 18.57
CA GLU A 4 5.27 17.44 17.96
C GLU A 4 4.01 16.99 17.25
N MET A 5 4.14 16.79 15.94
CA MET A 5 3.02 16.37 15.11
C MET A 5 2.57 14.99 15.57
N GLU A 6 1.32 14.85 16.03
CA GLU A 6 0.81 13.58 16.57
C GLU A 6 0.92 12.48 15.52
N LYS A 7 1.58 11.37 15.89
CA LYS A 7 1.72 10.19 15.02
C LYS A 7 0.54 9.23 15.20
N ASP A 8 0.10 8.60 14.12
CA ASP A 8 -1.02 7.66 14.08
C ASP A 8 -0.58 6.27 13.60
N ASP A 9 -1.35 5.24 13.98
CA ASP A 9 -1.23 3.90 13.43
C ASP A 9 -2.03 3.82 12.12
N TYR A 10 -1.45 3.22 11.09
CA TYR A 10 -2.04 3.13 9.75
C TYR A 10 -2.25 1.68 9.34
N HIS A 11 -3.49 1.33 9.01
CA HIS A 11 -3.79 0.05 8.36
C HIS A 11 -3.58 0.18 6.86
N VAL A 12 -2.95 -0.80 6.22
CA VAL A 12 -2.88 -0.92 4.76
C VAL A 12 -3.44 -2.25 4.29
N ASP A 13 -4.23 -2.19 3.22
CA ASP A 13 -4.92 -3.36 2.68
C ASP A 13 -5.16 -3.27 1.17
N MET A 14 -5.53 -4.39 0.55
CA MET A 14 -5.85 -4.51 -0.87
C MET A 14 -7.18 -5.21 -1.09
N SER A 15 -7.90 -4.82 -2.14
CA SER A 15 -9.24 -5.36 -2.44
C SER A 15 -9.24 -6.73 -3.13
N GLY A 16 -8.07 -7.32 -3.33
CA GLY A 16 -7.83 -8.53 -4.12
C GLY A 16 -6.36 -8.68 -4.48
N ARG A 17 -5.94 -9.88 -4.89
CA ARG A 17 -4.53 -10.20 -5.12
C ARG A 17 -4.03 -9.66 -6.45
N ILE A 18 -2.83 -9.07 -6.46
CA ILE A 18 -2.26 -8.42 -7.66
C ILE A 18 -2.04 -9.44 -8.79
N TYR A 19 -1.61 -10.65 -8.44
CA TYR A 19 -1.37 -11.70 -9.42
C TYR A 19 -2.64 -12.24 -10.10
N GLU A 20 -3.86 -11.83 -9.72
CA GLU A 20 -5.07 -12.23 -10.45
C GLU A 20 -5.29 -11.43 -11.74
N GLY A 21 -4.58 -10.31 -11.95
CA GLY A 21 -4.71 -9.51 -13.17
C GLY A 21 -6.04 -8.75 -13.33
N LYS A 22 -6.89 -8.76 -12.30
CA LYS A 22 -8.09 -7.92 -12.20
C LYS A 22 -7.70 -6.53 -11.67
N THR A 23 -8.57 -5.54 -11.81
CA THR A 23 -8.32 -4.24 -11.18
C THR A 23 -8.28 -4.40 -9.65
N VAL A 24 -7.22 -3.90 -9.02
CA VAL A 24 -7.01 -3.98 -7.55
C VAL A 24 -6.97 -2.56 -6.98
N GLY A 25 -7.69 -2.32 -5.90
CA GLY A 25 -7.54 -1.12 -5.08
C GLY A 25 -6.66 -1.40 -3.88
N ILE A 26 -5.84 -0.43 -3.49
CA ILE A 26 -5.00 -0.47 -2.30
C ILE A 26 -5.31 0.79 -1.51
N ALA A 27 -5.46 0.69 -0.20
CA ALA A 27 -5.72 1.83 0.65
C ALA A 27 -4.92 1.77 1.95
N ILE A 28 -4.58 2.95 2.47
CA ILE A 28 -4.11 3.17 3.83
C ILE A 28 -5.14 4.01 4.59
N VAL A 29 -5.32 3.72 5.89
CA VAL A 29 -6.26 4.44 6.76
C VAL A 29 -5.67 4.61 8.15
N GLY A 30 -5.61 5.86 8.63
CA GLY A 30 -5.18 6.20 10.00
C GLY A 30 -6.24 5.83 11.04
N THR A 31 -5.83 5.24 12.16
CA THR A 31 -6.74 4.76 13.20
C THR A 31 -7.41 5.89 13.96
N LYS A 32 -6.68 6.97 14.29
CA LYS A 32 -7.17 8.12 15.05
C LYS A 32 -7.62 9.24 14.12
N MET A 33 -6.75 9.64 13.19
CA MET A 33 -6.98 10.78 12.29
C MET A 33 -8.04 10.48 11.23
N LYS A 34 -8.33 9.19 10.99
CA LYS A 34 -9.26 8.70 9.97
C LYS A 34 -8.93 9.19 8.55
N GLU A 35 -7.73 9.73 8.35
CA GLU A 35 -7.24 10.08 7.02
C GLU A 35 -7.01 8.81 6.21
N HIS A 36 -7.29 8.90 4.92
CA HIS A 36 -7.16 7.76 4.02
C HIS A 36 -6.51 8.19 2.72
N TYR A 37 -5.65 7.33 2.19
CA TYR A 37 -5.05 7.46 0.87
C TYR A 37 -5.20 6.12 0.16
N GLY A 38 -5.19 6.14 -1.16
CA GLY A 38 -5.28 4.89 -1.89
C GLY A 38 -5.05 5.07 -3.37
N CYS A 39 -4.92 3.94 -4.05
CA CYS A 39 -4.74 3.87 -5.47
C CYS A 39 -5.55 2.71 -6.05
N ALA A 40 -5.66 2.68 -7.38
CA ALA A 40 -6.16 1.53 -8.09
C ALA A 40 -5.22 1.15 -9.23
N LEU A 41 -4.81 -0.11 -9.26
CA LEU A 41 -4.08 -0.72 -10.36
C LEU A 41 -5.08 -1.31 -11.34
N LYS A 42 -5.24 -0.68 -12.51
CA LYS A 42 -6.12 -1.20 -13.56
C LYS A 42 -5.58 -2.55 -14.06
N GLY A 43 -6.46 -3.49 -14.36
CA GLY A 43 -6.04 -4.84 -14.80
C GLY A 43 -5.09 -4.85 -16.01
N ASN A 44 -5.26 -3.94 -16.97
CA ASN A 44 -4.34 -3.80 -18.11
C ASN A 44 -2.94 -3.29 -17.71
N LEU A 45 -2.85 -2.42 -16.70
CA LEU A 45 -1.58 -1.99 -16.12
C LEU A 45 -0.90 -3.18 -15.43
N ILE A 46 -1.64 -3.98 -14.66
CA ILE A 46 -1.09 -5.20 -14.03
C ILE A 46 -0.59 -6.19 -15.08
N LYS A 47 -1.34 -6.40 -16.17
CA LYS A 47 -0.89 -7.25 -17.30
C LYS A 47 0.41 -6.74 -17.90
N LEU A 48 0.54 -5.43 -18.11
CA LEU A 48 1.77 -4.82 -18.63
C LEU A 48 2.95 -5.04 -17.68
N ILE A 49 2.76 -4.77 -16.39
CA ILE A 49 3.79 -4.98 -15.36
C ILE A 49 4.26 -6.42 -15.34
N LYS A 50 3.33 -7.39 -15.38
CA LYS A 50 3.66 -8.81 -15.41
C LYS A 50 4.47 -9.19 -16.64
N LYS A 51 4.10 -8.67 -17.81
CA LYS A 51 4.82 -8.97 -19.05
C LYS A 51 6.27 -8.45 -19.01
N GLU A 52 6.45 -7.24 -18.47
CA GLU A 52 7.71 -6.51 -18.64
C GLU A 52 8.67 -6.63 -17.43
N LEU A 53 8.14 -6.83 -16.23
CA LEU A 53 8.94 -6.75 -14.99
C LEU A 53 9.01 -8.05 -14.21
N TYR A 54 7.98 -8.91 -14.28
CA TYR A 54 7.99 -10.16 -13.52
C TYR A 54 9.08 -11.07 -14.08
N LYS A 55 9.76 -11.77 -13.18
CA LYS A 55 10.84 -12.68 -13.55
C LYS A 55 10.36 -14.12 -13.45
N LYS A 56 10.40 -14.70 -12.25
CA LYS A 56 10.20 -16.15 -12.04
C LYS A 56 9.20 -16.52 -10.95
N ASN A 57 8.91 -15.63 -10.01
CA ASN A 57 8.01 -15.94 -8.89
C ASN A 57 6.90 -14.89 -8.82
N ILE A 58 5.71 -15.27 -9.28
CA ILE A 58 4.54 -14.40 -9.35
C ILE A 58 4.10 -13.86 -7.99
N TYR A 59 4.34 -14.60 -6.90
CA TYR A 59 3.99 -14.18 -5.55
C TYR A 59 4.98 -13.14 -5.04
N ASN A 60 6.28 -13.40 -5.15
CA ASN A 60 7.32 -12.46 -4.73
C ASN A 60 7.24 -11.15 -5.54
N ASP A 61 7.03 -11.27 -6.85
CA ASP A 61 6.89 -10.14 -7.75
C ASP A 61 5.63 -9.32 -7.43
N SER A 62 4.53 -9.97 -7.02
CA SER A 62 3.31 -9.28 -6.57
C SER A 62 3.48 -8.57 -5.23
N ALA A 63 4.12 -9.23 -4.26
CA ALA A 63 4.50 -8.61 -2.98
C ALA A 63 5.42 -7.39 -3.20
N LYS A 64 6.32 -7.45 -4.19
CA LYS A 64 7.17 -6.32 -4.60
C LYS A 64 6.35 -5.14 -5.16
N ILE A 65 5.40 -5.40 -6.06
CA ILE A 65 4.49 -4.34 -6.56
C ILE A 65 3.68 -3.75 -5.40
N TYR A 66 3.21 -4.58 -4.49
CA TYR A 66 2.46 -4.13 -3.34
C TYR A 66 3.29 -3.19 -2.46
N ALA A 67 4.54 -3.55 -2.13
CA ALA A 67 5.47 -2.70 -1.40
C ALA A 67 5.69 -1.33 -2.09
N ILE A 68 5.88 -1.31 -3.41
CA ILE A 68 6.01 -0.07 -4.19
C ILE A 68 4.75 0.81 -4.05
N CYS A 69 3.57 0.20 -4.14
CA CYS A 69 2.31 0.93 -3.98
C CYS A 69 2.17 1.51 -2.57
N ILE A 70 2.49 0.71 -1.54
CA ILE A 70 2.47 1.19 -0.14
C ILE A 70 3.42 2.37 0.02
N TYR A 71 4.67 2.24 -0.44
CA TYR A 71 5.66 3.31 -0.39
C TYR A 71 5.13 4.61 -1.01
N LEU A 72 4.55 4.52 -2.23
CA LEU A 72 3.98 5.66 -2.92
C LEU A 72 2.78 6.29 -2.18
N LEU A 73 2.03 5.50 -1.42
CA LEU A 73 0.92 6.00 -0.60
C LEU A 73 1.41 6.72 0.67
N ILE A 74 2.52 6.27 1.25
CA ILE A 74 2.97 6.79 2.55
C ILE A 74 4.08 7.84 2.44
N LYS A 75 4.76 7.98 1.30
CA LYS A 75 5.97 8.82 1.18
C LYS A 75 5.82 10.27 1.63
N GLU A 76 4.65 10.87 1.45
CA GLU A 76 4.38 12.26 1.86
C GLU A 76 3.89 12.39 3.31
N ILE A 77 3.60 11.27 3.99
CA ILE A 77 3.05 11.24 5.35
C ILE A 77 3.90 10.42 6.33
N GLN A 78 5.08 9.96 5.93
CA GLN A 78 5.92 9.06 6.74
C GLN A 78 6.18 9.59 8.15
N ASN A 79 6.37 10.91 8.29
CA ASN A 79 6.61 11.59 9.57
C ASN A 79 5.38 11.57 10.51
N ARG A 80 4.19 11.28 10.01
CA ARG A 80 2.93 11.12 10.78
C ARG A 80 2.66 9.67 11.17
N ILE A 81 3.45 8.71 10.69
CA ILE A 81 3.24 7.30 10.96
C ILE A 81 3.94 6.94 12.27
N LYS A 82 3.20 6.29 13.17
CA LYS A 82 3.72 5.59 14.35
C LYS A 82 3.98 4.12 14.02
N THR A 83 2.96 3.47 13.47
CA THR A 83 2.99 2.06 13.06
C THR A 83 2.30 1.90 11.71
N LEU A 84 2.92 1.21 10.77
CA LEU A 84 2.32 0.75 9.53
C LEU A 84 1.93 -0.73 9.67
N ILE A 85 0.64 -1.01 9.60
CA ILE A 85 0.03 -2.33 9.84
C ILE A 85 -0.42 -2.92 8.51
N ILE A 86 0.34 -3.89 8.01
CA ILE A 86 0.02 -4.61 6.77
C ILE A 86 -1.02 -5.69 7.08
N CYS A 87 -2.22 -5.51 6.50
CA CYS A 87 -3.39 -6.31 6.86
C CYS A 87 -3.69 -7.47 5.90
N ASN A 88 -3.05 -7.49 4.73
CA ASN A 88 -3.36 -8.47 3.70
C ASN A 88 -2.49 -9.74 3.79
N ASP A 89 -2.82 -10.72 2.95
CA ASP A 89 -2.19 -12.04 2.92
C ASP A 89 -1.02 -12.17 1.91
N GLU A 90 -0.55 -11.07 1.30
CA GLU A 90 0.72 -11.15 0.56
C GLU A 90 1.86 -11.46 1.55
N ASP A 91 2.96 -12.03 1.06
CA ASP A 91 4.09 -12.40 1.91
C ASP A 91 4.63 -11.17 2.66
N PHE A 92 4.23 -11.06 3.93
CA PHE A 92 4.55 -9.93 4.78
C PHE A 92 6.06 -9.68 4.87
N ILE A 93 6.87 -10.75 4.90
CA ILE A 93 8.32 -10.63 5.01
C ILE A 93 8.89 -10.01 3.74
N ILE A 94 8.42 -10.45 2.57
CA ILE A 94 8.84 -9.87 1.29
C ILE A 94 8.40 -8.41 1.18
N VAL A 95 7.16 -8.10 1.55
CA VAL A 95 6.64 -6.73 1.51
C VAL A 95 7.45 -5.82 2.45
N LYS A 96 7.67 -6.25 3.70
CA LYS A 96 8.45 -5.50 4.70
C LYS A 96 9.88 -5.26 4.25
N ASN A 97 10.54 -6.27 3.67
CA ASN A 97 11.92 -6.13 3.20
C ASN A 97 12.02 -5.15 2.02
N ASN A 98 11.11 -5.21 1.04
CA ASN A 98 11.09 -4.24 -0.05
C ASN A 98 10.75 -2.83 0.44
N LEU A 99 9.82 -2.69 1.39
CA LEU A 99 9.51 -1.39 2.01
C LEU A 99 10.72 -0.79 2.71
N LYS A 100 11.46 -1.57 3.50
CA LYS A 100 12.69 -1.10 4.17
C LYS A 100 13.70 -0.51 3.19
N LYS A 101 13.91 -1.17 2.05
CA LYS A 101 14.80 -0.69 0.99
C LYS A 101 14.34 0.64 0.40
N LEU A 102 13.04 0.77 0.13
CA LEU A 102 12.46 2.01 -0.41
C LEU A 102 12.45 3.16 0.61
N LEU A 103 12.32 2.85 1.90
CA LEU A 103 12.06 3.85 2.94
C LEU A 103 13.32 4.48 3.55
N ARG A 104 14.52 3.95 3.30
CA ARG A 104 15.89 4.38 3.71
C ARG A 104 16.07 4.89 5.16
N ASP A 105 15.33 5.89 5.62
CA ASP A 105 15.44 6.55 6.94
C ASP A 105 14.06 6.75 7.64
N TYR A 106 13.27 5.68 7.74
CA TYR A 106 11.96 5.75 8.40
C TYR A 106 12.03 5.47 9.91
N ASN A 107 11.19 6.16 10.70
CA ASN A 107 11.18 6.10 12.16
C ASN A 107 9.86 5.57 12.76
N PHE A 108 9.27 4.57 12.10
CA PHE A 108 8.00 3.96 12.48
C PHE A 108 8.08 2.43 12.40
N ASP A 109 7.18 1.73 13.09
CA ASP A 109 7.14 0.27 13.06
C ASP A 109 6.45 -0.24 11.79
N ILE A 110 6.90 -1.36 11.22
CA ILE A 110 6.18 -2.09 10.16
C ILE A 110 5.87 -3.50 10.67
N ILE A 111 4.58 -3.77 10.89
CA ILE A 111 4.07 -5.02 11.49
C ILE A 111 2.92 -5.59 10.64
N ASN A 112 2.60 -6.86 10.85
CA ASN A 112 1.40 -7.46 10.26
C ASN A 112 0.21 -7.35 11.22
N ILE A 113 -1.00 -7.57 10.71
CA ILE A 113 -2.23 -7.50 11.49
C ILE A 113 -2.26 -8.49 12.66
N SER A 114 -1.65 -9.66 12.52
CA SER A 114 -1.59 -10.67 13.59
C SER A 114 -0.75 -10.18 14.78
N GLU A 115 0.39 -9.55 14.53
CA GLU A 115 1.22 -8.90 15.55
C GLU A 115 0.48 -7.72 16.18
N PHE A 116 -0.20 -6.91 15.38
CA PHE A 116 -1.00 -5.80 15.90
C PHE A 116 -2.12 -6.27 16.84
N ARG A 117 -2.85 -7.32 16.47
CA ARG A 117 -3.88 -7.95 17.32
C ARG A 117 -3.31 -8.47 18.63
N LYS A 118 -2.11 -9.06 18.62
CA LYS A 118 -1.40 -9.48 19.84
C LYS A 118 -1.10 -8.29 20.74
N ARG A 119 -0.55 -7.19 20.19
CA ARG A 119 -0.26 -5.96 20.94
C ARG A 119 -1.51 -5.33 21.55
N LEU A 120 -2.64 -5.40 20.85
CA LEU A 120 -3.92 -4.85 21.32
C LEU A 120 -4.69 -5.77 22.28
N GLY A 121 -4.37 -7.07 22.34
CA GLY A 121 -5.15 -8.06 23.09
C GLY A 121 -6.58 -8.26 22.57
N ARG A 122 -6.87 -7.89 21.32
CA ARG A 122 -8.21 -7.96 20.71
C ARG A 122 -8.14 -8.35 19.24
N ASN A 123 -9.13 -9.11 18.77
CA ASN A 123 -9.28 -9.43 17.36
C ASN A 123 -10.02 -8.31 16.62
N ILE A 124 -9.30 -7.55 15.81
CA ILE A 124 -9.87 -6.45 15.00
C ILE A 124 -9.69 -6.70 13.51
N GLY A 125 -10.65 -6.22 12.72
CA GLY A 125 -10.56 -6.21 11.25
C GLY A 125 -9.66 -5.08 10.73
N SER A 126 -9.29 -5.18 9.46
CA SER A 126 -8.60 -4.11 8.75
C SER A 126 -9.51 -2.90 8.56
N LEU A 127 -9.07 -1.72 9.01
CA LEU A 127 -9.78 -0.47 8.73
C LEU A 127 -9.69 -0.09 7.24
N ALA A 128 -8.69 -0.63 6.52
CA ALA A 128 -8.40 -0.30 5.13
C ALA A 128 -9.10 -1.19 4.09
N ASP A 129 -9.65 -2.36 4.48
CA ASP A 129 -10.30 -3.31 3.55
C ASP A 129 -11.45 -2.65 2.76
N ASN A 130 -12.41 -2.03 3.46
CA ASN A 130 -13.52 -1.34 2.80
C ASN A 130 -13.04 -0.18 1.92
N TYR A 131 -12.02 0.57 2.37
CA TYR A 131 -11.44 1.63 1.55
C TYR A 131 -10.78 1.08 0.30
N ALA A 132 -10.01 -0.01 0.37
CA ALA A 132 -9.39 -0.63 -0.79
C ALA A 132 -10.44 -0.99 -1.86
N ARG A 133 -11.61 -1.51 -1.47
CA ARG A 133 -12.73 -1.78 -2.40
C ARG A 133 -13.31 -0.50 -3.00
N ILE A 134 -13.44 0.57 -2.20
CA ILE A 134 -13.92 1.88 -2.65
C ILE A 134 -12.94 2.45 -3.69
N TYR A 135 -11.64 2.45 -3.39
CA TYR A 135 -10.59 2.91 -4.31
C TYR A 135 -10.59 2.10 -5.60
N ARG A 136 -10.70 0.76 -5.54
CA ARG A 136 -10.84 -0.09 -6.73
C ARG A 136 -11.96 0.38 -7.66
N ARG A 137 -13.12 0.74 -7.10
CA ARG A 137 -14.34 1.08 -7.86
C ARG A 137 -14.36 2.52 -8.38
N ARG A 138 -13.74 3.45 -7.65
CA ARG A 138 -13.90 4.91 -7.82
C ARG A 138 -12.64 5.63 -8.28
N ALA A 139 -11.43 5.18 -7.90
CA ALA A 139 -10.19 5.93 -8.16
C ALA A 139 -9.86 6.12 -9.65
N LEU A 140 -10.40 5.26 -10.52
CA LEU A 140 -10.21 5.32 -11.98
C LEU A 140 -11.34 6.04 -12.73
N LYS A 141 -12.30 6.65 -12.01
CA LYS A 141 -13.50 7.27 -12.62
C LYS A 141 -13.59 8.76 -12.26
N PRO A 142 -12.76 9.62 -12.89
CA PRO A 142 -12.71 11.05 -12.56
C PRO A 142 -14.01 11.81 -12.87
N TYR A 143 -14.81 11.34 -13.84
CA TYR A 143 -15.97 12.08 -14.36
C TYR A 143 -17.34 11.61 -13.84
N LYS A 144 -17.40 10.60 -12.96
CA LYS A 144 -18.69 10.20 -12.37
C LYS A 144 -18.97 11.11 -11.17
N GLN A 145 -20.15 11.72 -11.12
CA GLN A 145 -20.69 12.32 -9.90
C GLN A 145 -20.86 11.21 -8.85
N LEU A 146 -19.79 10.93 -8.11
CA LEU A 146 -19.77 9.89 -7.10
C LEU A 146 -20.19 10.53 -5.78
N LYS A 147 -21.43 10.29 -5.35
CA LYS A 147 -21.91 10.65 -4.00
C LYS A 147 -20.94 10.10 -2.93
N GLY A 148 -20.70 10.87 -1.87
CA GLY A 148 -19.86 10.49 -0.72
C GLY A 148 -18.52 11.22 -0.63
N LYS A 149 -17.71 10.87 0.38
CA LYS A 149 -16.43 11.54 0.68
C LYS A 149 -15.47 11.52 -0.52
N LYS A 150 -14.72 12.62 -0.67
CA LYS A 150 -13.63 12.79 -1.65
C LYS A 150 -12.52 11.79 -1.34
N LEU A 151 -11.96 11.17 -2.37
CA LEU A 151 -10.85 10.21 -2.23
C LEU A 151 -9.51 10.92 -2.44
N ASN A 152 -8.56 10.69 -1.54
CA ASN A 152 -7.16 11.08 -1.75
C ASN A 152 -6.50 9.98 -2.60
N VAL A 153 -6.58 10.14 -3.92
CA VAL A 153 -6.08 9.15 -4.88
C VAL A 153 -4.64 9.46 -5.24
N VAL A 154 -3.75 8.49 -5.00
CA VAL A 154 -2.39 8.52 -5.52
C VAL A 154 -2.38 7.84 -6.89
N LYS A 155 -1.93 8.59 -7.90
CA LYS A 155 -1.82 8.07 -9.26
C LYS A 155 -0.61 7.15 -9.38
N ILE A 156 -0.87 5.88 -9.69
CA ILE A 156 0.18 4.89 -9.93
C ILE A 156 0.24 4.60 -11.43
N THR A 157 1.43 4.74 -12.01
CA THR A 157 1.68 4.52 -13.45
C THR A 157 2.73 3.43 -13.63
N TYR A 158 2.81 2.87 -14.85
CA TYR A 158 3.85 1.91 -15.19
C TYR A 158 5.26 2.51 -15.02
N ILE A 159 5.45 3.78 -15.39
CA ILE A 159 6.73 4.49 -15.28
C ILE A 159 7.20 4.54 -13.82
N LEU A 160 6.32 4.95 -12.90
CA LEU A 160 6.63 4.98 -11.46
C LEU A 160 6.97 3.58 -10.94
N ILE A 161 6.18 2.57 -11.31
CA ILE A 161 6.42 1.19 -10.88
C ILE A 161 7.78 0.69 -11.40
N LYS A 162 8.07 0.91 -12.69
CA LYS A 162 9.33 0.49 -13.31
C LYS A 162 10.54 1.14 -12.65
N GLN A 163 10.43 2.42 -12.28
CA GLN A 163 11.49 3.13 -11.56
C GLN A 163 11.82 2.45 -10.23
N TYR A 164 10.84 2.34 -9.31
CA TYR A 164 11.08 1.74 -7.99
C TYR A 164 11.38 0.25 -8.06
N TRP A 165 10.88 -0.45 -9.09
CA TRP A 165 11.28 -1.82 -9.38
C TRP A 165 12.77 -1.94 -9.69
N GLY A 166 13.31 -0.98 -10.46
CA GLY A 166 14.73 -0.86 -10.76
C GLY A 166 15.56 -0.61 -9.50
N GLU A 167 15.16 0.35 -8.68
CA GLU A 167 15.81 0.67 -7.40
C GLU A 167 15.95 -0.57 -6.51
N LEU A 168 14.87 -1.35 -6.36
CA LEU A 168 14.86 -2.59 -5.58
C LEU A 168 15.72 -3.72 -6.15
N ASN A 169 16.16 -3.64 -7.41
CA ASN A 169 17.05 -4.63 -8.03
C ASN A 169 18.53 -4.20 -8.02
N LEU A 170 18.82 -2.91 -7.83
CA LEU A 170 20.19 -2.40 -7.82
C LEU A 170 20.94 -2.75 -6.52
N GLU A 171 20.24 -2.85 -5.38
CA GLU A 171 20.80 -3.26 -4.08
C GLU A 171 21.06 -4.78 -3.95
N THR A 172 21.12 -5.50 -5.08
CA THR A 172 21.44 -6.94 -5.15
C THR A 172 22.68 -7.22 -6.01
N LYS A 173 23.44 -6.19 -6.36
CA LYS A 173 24.78 -6.28 -6.95
C LYS A 173 25.78 -5.72 -5.96
#